data_AF-A0A4P9XXM1-F1
#
_entry.id   AF-A0A4P9XXM1-F1
#
_cell.length_a   1.000
_cell.length_b   1.000
_cell.length_c   1.000
_cell.angle_alpha   90.00
_cell.angle_beta   90.00
_cell.angle_gamma   90.00
#
_symmetry.space_group_name_H-M   'P 1'
#
loop_
_entity.id
_entity.type
_entity.pdbx_description
1 polymer ?
#
loop_
_entity_poly.entity_id
_entity_poly.type
_entity_poly.pdbx_seq_one_letter_code
_entity_poly.pdbx_strand_id
1 'polypeptide(L)'
;MREVDFDIITSKLADYAPEAEVVKVVDEVLDEFPPFHGGGCFFLVNHADVADIIFDYCRIPNEARRDVAAVLGLPGRASPLAQARAQLTEQYRLSPSSLNELALFHIQGEFQTVAAKLSTMLSDETLRKKLSEAVAQVKLIIDQCRRAGVQRRVAFAPLITLNYHYYTHGFIFHAVVNRKAGGIIAAGGRYDALIRKFRHPTITATKRSHGVGVNFAVQKVVAAMLQYQTDFFNSVLARRPEHERLFGQWAPKRCDVYVASFGRGLMGERFAIARELWTHRISADLQYDENAGSGGIDRLVQQCRQQGISWIVLARHRSSDNRGTAATVKVKSALKKVELEVLRSELCSYLQAELAEQSHVEHLLAGGKLRRSEASGPHTSASAIDSAASSDAEHERLVVPSQLNVSVVQVTRDAAICRPSSMRLTPATVAANDVARVANDIVRGDVPTLVLDLNESVLKRLGQCNVRDADSFRKMVEASPPAQRKYLQDVRTAMLQAHDDKGRDFLWLYSFRDEYCVLYRFD
;
A
#
# COMPACT_ATOMS: atom_id res chain seq x y z
N MET A 1 2.11 13.65 2.66
CA MET A 1 3.01 12.54 3.04
C MET A 1 2.96 11.56 1.88
N ARG A 2 4.10 11.19 1.28
CA ARG A 2 4.09 10.22 0.17
C ARG A 2 4.25 8.83 0.78
N GLU A 3 3.27 7.98 0.57
CA GLU A 3 3.31 6.56 0.92
C GLU A 3 3.76 5.78 -0.32
N VAL A 4 4.52 4.71 -0.09
CA VAL A 4 4.92 3.77 -1.14
C VAL A 4 4.54 2.41 -0.61
N ASP A 5 3.58 1.81 -1.30
CA ASP A 5 2.98 0.53 -0.94
C ASP A 5 3.14 -0.46 -2.08
N PHE A 6 3.28 -1.73 -1.72
CA PHE A 6 3.28 -2.84 -2.67
C PHE A 6 2.42 -3.96 -2.09
N ASP A 7 1.44 -4.41 -2.86
CA ASP A 7 0.41 -5.36 -2.44
C ASP A 7 0.22 -6.47 -3.47
N ILE A 8 0.10 -7.71 -2.98
CA ILE A 8 -0.28 -8.88 -3.77
C ILE A 8 -1.65 -9.34 -3.31
N ILE A 9 -2.62 -9.29 -4.22
CA ILE A 9 -3.98 -9.83 -4.01
C ILE A 9 -4.14 -11.12 -4.80
N THR A 10 -4.45 -12.22 -4.11
CA THR A 10 -4.61 -13.53 -4.73
C THR A 10 -5.81 -14.28 -4.17
N SER A 11 -6.39 -15.16 -4.96
CA SER A 11 -7.45 -16.08 -4.52
C SER A 11 -6.93 -17.42 -4.00
N LYS A 12 -5.61 -17.65 -4.11
CA LYS A 12 -4.95 -18.91 -3.72
C LYS A 12 -3.87 -18.64 -2.67
N LEU A 13 -3.79 -19.49 -1.65
CA LEU A 13 -2.77 -19.40 -0.59
C LEU A 13 -1.35 -19.75 -1.06
N ALA A 14 -1.20 -20.52 -2.14
CA ALA A 14 0.08 -20.83 -2.82
C ALA A 14 1.27 -21.07 -1.87
N ASP A 15 1.10 -21.89 -0.81
CA ASP A 15 2.12 -22.21 0.20
C ASP A 15 2.87 -20.99 0.78
N TYR A 16 2.14 -19.89 0.97
CA TYR A 16 2.64 -18.60 1.47
C TYR A 16 3.76 -17.96 0.60
N ALA A 17 3.79 -18.29 -0.69
CA ALA A 17 4.68 -17.64 -1.65
C ALA A 17 4.49 -16.11 -1.72
N PRO A 18 3.27 -15.55 -1.71
CA PRO A 18 3.08 -14.09 -1.72
C PRO A 18 3.75 -13.39 -0.53
N GLU A 19 3.69 -13.97 0.66
CA GLU A 19 4.33 -13.43 1.86
C GLU A 19 5.86 -13.39 1.72
N ALA A 20 6.45 -14.44 1.16
CA ALA A 20 7.89 -14.48 0.89
C ALA A 20 8.32 -13.52 -0.23
N GLU A 21 7.49 -13.38 -1.27
CA GLU A 21 7.72 -12.44 -2.38
C GLU A 21 7.75 -11.00 -1.89
N VAL A 22 6.78 -10.58 -1.07
CA VAL A 22 6.76 -9.24 -0.48
C VAL A 22 8.00 -8.98 0.37
N VAL A 23 8.45 -9.94 1.18
CA VAL A 23 9.70 -9.81 1.94
C VAL A 23 10.91 -9.69 1.01
N LYS A 24 10.93 -10.43 -0.10
CA LYS A 24 11.99 -10.39 -1.10
C LYS A 24 12.06 -9.05 -1.84
N VAL A 25 10.91 -8.48 -2.21
CA VAL A 25 10.82 -7.13 -2.77
C VAL A 25 11.46 -6.11 -1.81
N VAL A 26 11.16 -6.20 -0.51
CA VAL A 26 11.76 -5.31 0.48
C VAL A 26 13.27 -5.54 0.60
N ASP A 27 13.73 -6.78 0.56
CA ASP A 27 15.16 -7.13 0.61
C ASP A 27 15.94 -6.48 -0.55
N GLU A 28 15.40 -6.59 -1.77
CA GLU A 28 15.98 -6.01 -2.99
C GLU A 28 15.92 -4.48 -2.99
N VAL A 29 14.77 -3.89 -2.66
CA VAL A 29 14.64 -2.43 -2.58
C VAL A 29 15.62 -1.85 -1.57
N LEU A 30 15.83 -2.49 -0.42
CA LEU A 30 16.83 -2.05 0.55
C LEU A 30 18.28 -2.25 0.05
N ASP A 31 18.52 -3.23 -0.82
CA ASP A 31 19.84 -3.45 -1.43
C ASP A 31 20.14 -2.51 -2.61
N GLU A 32 19.17 -1.73 -3.08
CA GLU A 32 19.40 -0.64 -4.04
C GLU A 32 19.92 0.65 -3.36
N PHE A 33 19.74 0.76 -2.03
CA PHE A 33 20.11 1.95 -1.27
C PHE A 33 21.40 1.72 -0.47
N PRO A 34 22.50 2.44 -0.79
CA PRO A 34 23.80 2.27 -0.12
C PRO A 34 23.80 2.31 1.42
N PRO A 35 22.97 3.14 2.11
CA PRO A 35 22.91 3.15 3.58
C PRO A 35 22.52 1.81 4.20
N PHE A 36 21.85 0.95 3.43
CA PHE A 36 21.29 -0.32 3.91
C PHE A 36 22.01 -1.55 3.33
N HIS A 37 23.01 -1.38 2.45
CA HIS A 37 23.82 -2.49 1.94
C HIS A 37 24.55 -3.23 3.08
N GLY A 38 24.82 -4.53 2.89
CA GLY A 38 25.80 -5.26 3.71
C GLY A 38 25.39 -5.53 5.17
N GLY A 39 24.10 -5.69 5.46
CA GLY A 39 23.64 -6.28 6.73
C GLY A 39 23.35 -5.29 7.87
N GLY A 40 23.28 -3.98 7.60
CA GLY A 40 22.78 -3.00 8.55
C GLY A 40 21.27 -3.10 8.84
N CYS A 41 20.53 -3.91 8.07
CA CYS A 41 19.10 -4.13 8.23
C CYS A 41 18.78 -5.62 8.34
N PHE A 42 17.75 -5.96 9.12
CA PHE A 42 17.25 -7.32 9.28
C PHE A 42 15.72 -7.33 9.35
N PHE A 43 15.13 -8.49 9.11
CA PHE A 43 13.70 -8.69 9.20
C PHE A 43 13.32 -9.26 10.57
N LEU A 44 12.32 -8.66 11.20
CA LEU A 44 11.59 -9.24 12.31
C LEU A 44 10.28 -9.78 11.78
N VAL A 45 9.97 -11.04 12.07
CA VAL A 45 8.75 -11.71 11.62
C VAL A 45 7.92 -12.25 12.78
N ASN A 46 6.62 -12.31 12.59
CA ASN A 46 5.66 -12.88 13.52
C ASN A 46 4.36 -13.31 12.82
N HIS A 47 3.48 -13.94 13.58
CA HIS A 47 2.11 -14.23 13.18
C HIS A 47 1.15 -13.68 14.24
N ALA A 48 0.05 -13.05 13.83
CA ALA A 48 -0.92 -12.45 14.75
C ALA A 48 -1.44 -13.46 15.79
N ASP A 49 -1.72 -14.71 15.37
CA ASP A 49 -2.15 -15.78 16.28
C ASP A 49 -1.14 -16.08 17.40
N VAL A 50 0.16 -15.94 17.14
CA VAL A 50 1.18 -16.14 18.19
C VAL A 50 1.03 -15.07 19.27
N ALA A 51 0.84 -13.81 18.86
CA ALA A 51 0.60 -12.72 19.80
C ALA A 51 -0.71 -12.91 20.57
N ASP A 52 -1.77 -13.37 19.90
CA ASP A 52 -3.08 -13.64 20.53
C ASP A 52 -2.99 -14.76 21.57
N ILE A 53 -2.26 -15.82 21.28
CA ILE A 53 -2.02 -16.93 22.22
C ILE A 53 -1.24 -16.45 23.45
N ILE A 54 -0.25 -15.57 23.25
CA ILE A 54 0.49 -14.97 24.37
C ILE A 54 -0.44 -14.06 25.20
N PHE A 55 -1.30 -13.28 24.56
CA PHE A 55 -2.28 -12.43 25.25
C PHE A 55 -3.32 -13.25 26.02
N ASP A 56 -3.78 -14.37 25.47
CA ASP A 56 -4.65 -15.33 26.15
C ASP A 56 -3.95 -15.90 27.40
N TYR A 57 -2.70 -16.35 27.26
CA TYR A 57 -1.91 -16.89 28.37
C TYR A 57 -1.69 -15.87 29.49
N CYS A 58 -1.35 -14.63 29.14
CA CYS A 58 -1.16 -13.53 30.09
C CYS A 58 -2.49 -12.93 30.62
N ARG A 59 -3.65 -13.48 30.22
CA ARG A 59 -4.99 -13.06 30.65
C ARG A 59 -5.29 -11.59 30.32
N ILE A 60 -4.88 -11.14 29.13
CA ILE A 60 -5.14 -9.78 28.66
C ILE A 60 -6.55 -9.70 28.06
N PRO A 61 -7.42 -8.80 28.57
CA PRO A 61 -8.77 -8.60 28.04
C PRO A 61 -8.74 -8.20 26.55
N ASN A 62 -9.69 -8.70 25.76
CA ASN A 62 -9.79 -8.41 24.33
C ASN A 62 -9.84 -6.91 24.02
N GLU A 63 -10.52 -6.13 24.86
CA GLU A 63 -10.66 -4.67 24.74
C GLU A 63 -9.30 -3.96 24.81
N ALA A 64 -8.38 -4.45 25.65
CA ALA A 64 -7.07 -3.86 25.85
C ALA A 64 -6.00 -4.36 24.85
N ARG A 65 -6.28 -5.43 24.09
CA ARG A 65 -5.28 -6.05 23.18
C ARG A 65 -4.78 -5.08 22.12
N ARG A 66 -5.67 -4.26 21.56
CA ARG A 66 -5.30 -3.27 20.55
C ARG A 66 -4.21 -2.33 21.07
N ASP A 67 -4.42 -1.78 22.26
CA ASP A 67 -3.54 -0.77 22.83
C ASP A 67 -2.24 -1.39 23.35
N VAL A 68 -2.33 -2.58 23.97
CA VAL A 68 -1.16 -3.39 24.33
C VAL A 68 -0.31 -3.70 23.10
N ALA A 69 -0.93 -4.14 22.01
CA ALA A 69 -0.26 -4.42 20.74
C ALA A 69 0.37 -3.14 20.15
N ALA A 70 -0.31 -2.00 20.20
CA ALA A 70 0.23 -0.73 19.71
C ALA A 70 1.47 -0.26 20.49
N VAL A 71 1.49 -0.49 21.81
CA VAL A 71 2.63 -0.12 22.67
C VAL A 71 3.81 -1.08 22.49
N LEU A 72 3.55 -2.39 22.40
CA LEU A 72 4.59 -3.43 22.35
C LEU A 72 5.06 -3.79 20.93
N GLY A 73 4.24 -3.51 19.92
CA GLY A 73 4.44 -3.97 18.55
C GLY A 73 5.50 -3.22 17.76
N LEU A 74 6.01 -2.08 18.26
CA LEU A 74 6.96 -1.21 17.55
C LEU A 74 8.42 -1.51 17.95
N PRO A 75 9.18 -2.27 17.15
CA PRO A 75 10.61 -2.47 17.41
C PRO A 75 11.37 -1.14 17.28
N GLY A 76 12.11 -0.77 18.33
CA GLY A 76 12.98 0.42 18.33
C GLY A 76 12.45 1.63 19.09
N ARG A 77 11.23 1.60 19.63
CA ARG A 77 10.86 2.57 20.67
C ARG A 77 11.63 2.19 21.93
N ALA A 78 12.73 2.90 22.17
CA ALA A 78 13.57 2.77 23.36
C ALA A 78 12.85 3.16 24.68
N SER A 79 11.51 3.19 24.70
CA SER A 79 10.76 3.12 25.95
C SER A 79 11.09 1.76 26.55
N PRO A 80 11.85 1.71 27.67
CA PRO A 80 12.11 0.45 28.35
C PRO A 80 10.76 -0.22 28.60
N LEU A 81 10.73 -1.55 28.58
CA LEU A 81 9.54 -2.32 28.93
C LEU A 81 8.88 -1.80 30.23
N ALA A 82 9.65 -1.19 31.14
CA ALA A 82 9.18 -0.45 32.30
C ALA A 82 8.25 0.76 32.00
N GLN A 83 8.56 1.60 31.01
CA GLN A 83 7.69 2.72 30.60
C GLN A 83 6.42 2.21 29.90
N ALA A 84 6.55 1.21 29.04
CA ALA A 84 5.40 0.55 28.43
C ALA A 84 4.47 -0.04 29.51
N ARG A 85 5.03 -0.67 30.54
CA ARG A 85 4.29 -1.21 31.68
C ARG A 85 3.61 -0.13 32.50
N ALA A 86 4.28 0.98 32.79
CA ALA A 86 3.69 2.10 33.52
C ALA A 86 2.48 2.66 32.77
N GLN A 87 2.63 2.92 31.47
CA GLN A 87 1.55 3.39 30.61
C GLN A 87 0.37 2.40 30.57
N LEU A 88 0.65 1.11 30.40
CA LEU A 88 -0.38 0.08 30.31
C LEU A 88 -1.12 -0.15 31.64
N THR A 89 -0.44 0.04 32.77
CA THR A 89 -1.04 -0.05 34.11
C THR A 89 -1.94 1.16 34.39
N GLU A 90 -1.48 2.36 34.08
CA GLU A 90 -2.19 3.62 34.37
C GLU A 90 -3.43 3.81 33.48
N GLN A 91 -3.31 3.55 32.18
CA GLN A 91 -4.39 3.81 31.21
C GLN A 91 -5.44 2.70 31.16
N TYR A 92 -5.03 1.44 31.28
CA TYR A 92 -5.91 0.28 31.02
C TYR A 92 -6.16 -0.58 32.25
N ARG A 93 -5.65 -0.17 33.42
CA ARG A 93 -5.80 -0.89 34.71
C ARG A 93 -5.44 -2.37 34.63
N LEU A 94 -4.48 -2.72 33.78
CA LEU A 94 -4.01 -4.09 33.63
C LEU A 94 -3.26 -4.54 34.89
N SER A 95 -3.39 -5.82 35.24
CA SER A 95 -2.74 -6.35 36.43
C SER A 95 -1.21 -6.32 36.26
N PRO A 96 -0.43 -5.87 37.26
CA PRO A 96 1.03 -5.90 37.19
C PRO A 96 1.61 -7.30 36.99
N SER A 97 0.91 -8.34 37.46
CA SER A 97 1.26 -9.75 37.25
C SER A 97 1.14 -10.17 35.79
N SER A 98 0.03 -9.84 35.12
CA SER A 98 -0.15 -10.10 33.67
C SER A 98 0.93 -9.40 32.85
N LEU A 99 1.30 -8.18 33.20
CA LEU A 99 2.36 -7.43 32.51
C LEU A 99 3.76 -7.98 32.79
N ASN A 100 4.01 -8.54 33.99
CA ASN A 100 5.24 -9.27 34.32
C ASN A 100 5.36 -10.54 33.49
N GLU A 101 4.28 -11.31 33.36
CA GLU A 101 4.24 -12.51 32.52
C GLU A 101 4.47 -12.15 31.05
N LEU A 102 3.79 -11.12 30.54
CA LEU A 102 3.93 -10.64 29.16
C LEU A 102 5.37 -10.21 28.84
N ALA A 103 6.04 -9.58 29.79
CA ALA A 103 7.44 -9.16 29.65
C ALA A 103 8.39 -10.34 29.38
N LEU A 104 8.08 -11.54 29.86
CA LEU A 104 8.90 -12.74 29.63
C LEU A 104 8.88 -13.18 28.16
N PHE A 105 7.83 -12.82 27.42
CA PHE A 105 7.68 -13.10 26.00
C PHE A 105 8.32 -12.04 25.10
N HIS A 106 8.96 -11.01 25.66
CA HIS A 106 9.76 -10.02 24.92
C HIS A 106 11.11 -10.60 24.49
N ILE A 107 11.04 -11.65 23.67
CA ILE A 107 12.18 -12.39 23.12
C ILE A 107 12.24 -12.17 21.61
N GLN A 108 13.45 -12.11 21.07
CA GLN A 108 13.70 -12.04 19.63
C GLN A 108 14.97 -12.80 19.30
N GLY A 109 15.01 -13.48 18.17
CA GLY A 109 16.19 -14.26 17.81
C GLY A 109 15.99 -15.22 16.66
N GLU A 110 16.85 -16.24 16.61
CA GLU A 110 16.69 -17.33 15.66
C GLU A 110 15.39 -18.10 15.90
N PHE A 111 14.73 -18.46 14.80
CA PHE A 111 13.40 -19.07 14.82
C PHE A 111 13.32 -20.29 15.73
N GLN A 112 14.24 -21.26 15.59
CA GLN A 112 14.24 -22.51 16.34
C GLN A 112 14.34 -22.28 17.85
N THR A 113 15.26 -21.40 18.27
CA THR A 113 15.49 -21.10 19.69
C THR A 113 14.29 -20.41 20.31
N VAL A 114 13.70 -19.44 19.61
CA VAL A 114 12.53 -18.70 20.10
C VAL A 114 11.30 -19.61 20.13
N ALA A 115 11.06 -20.40 19.08
CA ALA A 115 9.93 -21.34 19.02
C ALA A 115 9.98 -22.41 20.12
N ALA A 116 11.18 -22.97 20.39
CA ALA A 116 11.37 -23.91 21.49
C ALA A 116 11.09 -23.24 22.85
N LYS A 117 11.62 -22.04 23.06
CA LYS A 117 11.40 -21.28 24.30
C LYS A 117 9.93 -20.90 24.50
N LEU A 118 9.20 -20.51 23.46
CA LEU A 118 7.76 -20.27 23.56
C LEU A 118 7.03 -21.54 24.00
N SER A 119 7.34 -22.68 23.36
CA SER A 119 6.69 -23.95 23.65
C SER A 119 6.93 -24.43 25.08
N THR A 120 8.09 -24.10 25.69
CA THR A 120 8.38 -24.45 27.09
C THR A 120 7.77 -23.48 28.10
N MET A 121 7.54 -22.23 27.71
CA MET A 121 6.97 -21.20 28.60
C MET A 121 5.44 -21.29 28.71
N LEU A 122 4.76 -21.89 27.74
CA LEU A 122 3.32 -22.15 27.80
C LEU A 122 3.03 -23.47 28.52
N SER A 123 2.40 -23.36 29.70
CA SER A 123 1.96 -24.51 30.51
C SER A 123 0.67 -25.18 30.02
N ASP A 124 -0.14 -24.48 29.22
CA ASP A 124 -1.43 -24.96 28.72
C ASP A 124 -1.28 -25.75 27.41
N GLU A 125 -1.69 -27.03 27.44
CA GLU A 125 -1.63 -27.95 26.30
C GLU A 125 -2.46 -27.49 25.10
N THR A 126 -3.60 -26.84 25.34
CA THR A 126 -4.50 -26.37 24.26
C THR A 126 -3.90 -25.19 23.53
N LEU A 127 -3.30 -24.25 24.26
CA LEU A 127 -2.58 -23.10 23.70
C LEU A 127 -1.31 -23.54 22.99
N ARG A 128 -0.61 -24.55 23.51
CA ARG A 128 0.58 -25.13 22.88
C ARG A 128 0.28 -25.75 21.51
N LYS A 129 -0.89 -26.38 21.34
CA LYS A 129 -1.33 -26.92 20.04
C LYS A 129 -1.63 -25.80 19.04
N LYS A 130 -2.36 -24.75 19.45
CA LYS A 130 -2.61 -23.59 18.56
C LYS A 130 -1.30 -22.89 18.19
N LEU A 131 -0.37 -22.79 19.14
CA LEU A 131 0.93 -22.19 18.92
C LEU A 131 1.73 -22.98 17.90
N SER A 132 1.73 -24.31 17.97
CA SER A 132 2.49 -25.14 17.03
C SER A 132 2.00 -24.99 15.59
N GLU A 133 0.69 -24.82 15.38
CA GLU A 133 0.10 -24.51 14.07
C GLU A 133 0.59 -23.15 13.53
N ALA A 134 0.50 -22.09 14.35
CA ALA A 134 0.94 -20.75 13.93
C ALA A 134 2.47 -20.68 13.70
N VAL A 135 3.26 -21.32 14.56
CA VAL A 135 4.72 -21.41 14.43
C VAL A 135 5.12 -22.20 13.18
N ALA A 136 4.36 -23.25 12.81
CA ALA A 136 4.60 -23.99 11.58
C ALA A 136 4.40 -23.13 10.33
N GLN A 137 3.40 -22.23 10.33
CA GLN A 137 3.19 -21.28 9.23
C GLN A 137 4.35 -20.29 9.12
N VAL A 138 4.80 -19.71 10.24
CA VAL A 138 5.97 -18.82 10.26
C VAL A 138 7.22 -19.54 9.74
N LYS A 139 7.43 -20.80 10.15
CA LYS A 139 8.54 -21.62 9.65
C LYS A 139 8.51 -21.74 8.13
N LEU A 140 7.33 -22.08 7.57
CA LEU A 140 7.15 -22.25 6.15
C LEU A 140 7.50 -20.95 5.39
N ILE A 141 7.02 -19.81 5.86
CA ILE A 141 7.33 -18.50 5.26
C ILE A 141 8.84 -18.21 5.31
N ILE A 142 9.50 -18.44 6.45
CA ILE A 142 10.96 -18.26 6.59
C ILE A 142 11.71 -19.16 5.60
N ASP A 143 11.28 -20.40 5.42
CA ASP A 143 11.88 -21.32 4.46
C ASP A 143 11.65 -20.88 3.01
N GLN A 144 10.48 -20.32 2.68
CA GLN A 144 10.24 -19.71 1.37
C GLN A 144 11.10 -18.46 1.14
N CYS A 145 11.27 -17.59 2.14
CA CYS A 145 12.18 -16.45 2.05
C CYS A 145 13.62 -16.89 1.75
N ARG A 146 14.09 -17.98 2.39
CA ARG A 146 15.40 -18.57 2.10
C ARG A 146 15.51 -19.07 0.67
N ARG A 147 14.48 -19.78 0.16
CA ARG A 147 14.45 -20.27 -1.23
C ARG A 147 14.38 -19.13 -2.26
N ALA A 148 13.68 -18.05 -1.93
CA ALA A 148 13.62 -16.83 -2.74
C ALA A 148 14.94 -16.02 -2.74
N GLY A 149 15.93 -16.43 -1.96
CA GLY A 149 17.24 -15.76 -1.92
C GLY A 149 17.22 -14.43 -1.17
N VAL A 150 16.39 -14.31 -0.12
CA VAL A 150 16.47 -13.20 0.83
C VAL A 150 17.82 -13.26 1.54
N GLN A 151 18.63 -12.22 1.39
CA GLN A 151 20.02 -12.18 1.88
C GLN A 151 20.09 -11.73 3.35
N ARG A 152 19.17 -10.87 3.77
CA ARG A 152 19.16 -10.33 5.13
C ARG A 152 18.70 -11.38 6.14
N ARG A 153 19.22 -11.23 7.36
CA ARG A 153 18.82 -12.08 8.50
C ARG A 153 17.33 -11.90 8.77
N VAL A 154 16.62 -13.02 8.90
CA VAL A 154 15.23 -13.09 9.36
C VAL A 154 15.22 -13.62 10.79
N ALA A 155 14.67 -12.85 11.71
CA ALA A 155 14.57 -13.19 13.13
C ALA A 155 13.10 -13.23 13.57
N PHE A 156 12.77 -14.20 14.42
CA PHE A 156 11.42 -14.38 14.94
C PHE A 156 11.24 -13.54 16.22
N ALA A 157 10.17 -12.75 16.27
CA ALA A 157 9.87 -11.86 17.39
C ALA A 157 8.36 -11.92 17.74
N PRO A 158 7.95 -12.71 18.74
CA PRO A 158 6.55 -13.09 18.97
C PRO A 158 5.60 -11.95 19.36
N LEU A 159 6.13 -10.80 19.79
CA LEU A 159 5.36 -9.65 20.25
C LEU A 159 5.30 -8.49 19.24
N ILE A 160 5.97 -8.60 18.07
CA ILE A 160 5.79 -7.55 17.05
C ILE A 160 4.36 -7.65 16.52
N THR A 161 3.72 -6.50 16.39
CA THR A 161 2.38 -6.39 15.81
C THR A 161 2.36 -5.16 14.93
N LEU A 162 1.51 -5.18 13.91
CA LEU A 162 1.28 -4.07 13.01
C LEU A 162 -0.22 -3.89 12.91
N ASN A 163 -0.72 -2.70 13.27
CA ASN A 163 -2.15 -2.34 13.17
C ASN A 163 -3.09 -3.53 13.47
N TYR A 164 -3.05 -4.01 14.73
CA TYR A 164 -3.59 -5.29 15.21
C TYR A 164 -4.92 -5.75 14.58
N HIS A 165 -5.86 -4.83 14.31
CA HIS A 165 -7.15 -5.15 13.70
C HIS A 165 -7.12 -5.50 12.21
N TYR A 166 -6.15 -5.02 11.44
CA TYR A 166 -6.07 -5.26 10.00
C TYR A 166 -5.38 -6.58 9.66
N TYR A 167 -4.38 -6.95 10.46
CA TYR A 167 -3.52 -8.12 10.24
C TYR A 167 -3.92 -9.34 11.10
N THR A 168 -5.19 -9.42 11.53
CA THR A 168 -5.69 -10.56 12.32
C THR A 168 -5.52 -11.87 11.56
N HIS A 169 -5.08 -12.93 12.26
CA HIS A 169 -4.76 -14.24 11.69
C HIS A 169 -3.74 -14.21 10.53
N GLY A 170 -2.91 -13.17 10.44
CA GLY A 170 -1.96 -12.96 9.36
C GLY A 170 -0.49 -13.01 9.79
N PHE A 171 0.37 -13.28 8.81
CA PHE A 171 1.80 -13.03 8.91
C PHE A 171 2.09 -11.54 9.02
N ILE A 172 3.07 -11.16 9.84
CA ILE A 172 3.50 -9.77 10.04
C ILE A 172 5.02 -9.73 9.98
N PHE A 173 5.57 -8.70 9.34
CA PHE A 173 7.00 -8.47 9.34
C PHE A 173 7.37 -6.99 9.38
N HIS A 174 8.53 -6.70 9.97
CA HIS A 174 9.15 -5.38 9.99
C HIS A 174 10.58 -5.48 9.47
N ALA A 175 10.97 -4.57 8.57
CA ALA A 175 12.37 -4.35 8.21
C ALA A 175 12.95 -3.26 9.13
N VAL A 176 13.96 -3.62 9.93
CA VAL A 176 14.52 -2.77 10.99
C VAL A 176 16.00 -2.49 10.72
N VAL A 177 16.43 -1.25 10.97
CA VAL A 177 17.84 -0.84 10.92
C VAL A 177 18.52 -1.07 12.26
N ASN A 178 19.66 -1.76 12.24
CA ASN A 178 20.56 -1.95 13.37
C ASN A 178 21.48 -0.72 13.56
N ARG A 179 20.91 0.45 13.87
CA ARG A 179 21.66 1.67 14.25
C ARG A 179 21.16 2.18 15.61
N LYS A 180 21.96 3.03 16.29
CA LYS A 180 21.67 3.53 17.66
C LYS A 180 20.30 4.22 17.83
N ALA A 181 19.69 4.68 16.74
CA ALA A 181 18.32 5.20 16.68
C ALA A 181 17.41 4.28 15.84
N GLY A 182 17.55 2.96 16.03
CA GLY A 182 16.97 1.91 15.20
C GLY A 182 15.47 2.12 14.99
N GLY A 183 15.04 1.97 13.73
CA GLY A 183 13.67 2.25 13.34
C GLY A 183 13.22 1.33 12.21
N ILE A 184 11.91 1.15 12.16
CA ILE A 184 11.21 0.43 11.09
C ILE A 184 11.31 1.23 9.80
N ILE A 185 11.90 0.66 8.74
CA ILE A 185 11.92 1.25 7.39
C ILE A 185 10.76 0.73 6.55
N ALA A 186 10.39 -0.53 6.73
CA ALA A 186 9.25 -1.09 6.03
C ALA A 186 8.47 -1.99 6.99
N ALA A 187 7.15 -1.99 6.86
CA ALA A 187 6.27 -2.79 7.67
C ALA A 187 5.18 -3.38 6.78
N GLY A 188 4.92 -4.66 6.94
CA GLY A 188 3.98 -5.36 6.09
C GLY A 188 3.46 -6.62 6.72
N GLY A 189 2.57 -7.27 6.00
CA GLY A 189 1.93 -8.49 6.45
C GLY A 189 0.68 -8.81 5.66
N ARG A 190 0.00 -9.84 6.12
CA ARG A 190 -1.23 -10.35 5.53
C ARG A 190 -2.46 -9.75 6.22
N TYR A 191 -3.39 -9.22 5.43
CA TYR A 191 -4.54 -8.45 5.90
C TYR A 191 -5.89 -8.96 5.35
N ASP A 192 -6.05 -10.29 5.23
CA ASP A 192 -7.29 -10.94 4.75
C ASP A 192 -8.56 -10.43 5.45
N ALA A 193 -8.46 -10.15 6.75
CA ALA A 193 -9.59 -9.63 7.54
C ALA A 193 -10.05 -8.24 7.09
N LEU A 194 -9.13 -7.40 6.64
CA LEU A 194 -9.44 -6.07 6.09
C LEU A 194 -10.25 -6.21 4.80
N ILE A 195 -9.81 -7.07 3.87
CA ILE A 195 -10.53 -7.32 2.62
C ILE A 195 -11.92 -7.89 2.91
N ARG A 196 -12.01 -8.83 3.86
CA ARG A 196 -13.29 -9.41 4.27
C ARG A 196 -14.26 -8.37 4.83
N LYS A 197 -13.77 -7.34 5.54
CA LYS A 197 -14.61 -6.28 6.12
C LYS A 197 -15.25 -5.38 5.06
N PHE A 198 -14.54 -5.11 3.96
CA PHE A 198 -15.04 -4.26 2.86
C PHE A 198 -15.68 -5.04 1.72
N ARG A 199 -15.79 -6.37 1.85
CA ARG A 199 -16.41 -7.21 0.83
C ARG A 199 -17.92 -6.95 0.77
N HIS A 200 -18.44 -6.72 -0.43
CA HIS A 200 -19.87 -6.56 -0.63
C HIS A 200 -20.64 -7.83 -0.20
N PRO A 201 -21.77 -7.72 0.56
CA PRO A 201 -22.50 -8.86 1.10
C PRO A 201 -22.96 -9.90 0.06
N THR A 202 -23.12 -9.51 -1.19
CA THR A 202 -23.58 -10.39 -2.28
C THR A 202 -22.47 -11.26 -2.90
N ILE A 203 -21.18 -10.98 -2.61
CA ILE A 203 -20.07 -11.79 -3.14
C ILE A 203 -19.95 -13.05 -2.26
N THR A 204 -20.43 -14.18 -2.78
CA THR A 204 -20.42 -15.51 -2.14
C THR A 204 -19.13 -15.82 -1.38
N ALA A 205 -19.25 -16.36 -0.17
CA ALA A 205 -18.13 -16.69 0.75
C ALA A 205 -17.08 -17.66 0.18
N THR A 206 -17.31 -18.22 -1.01
CA THR A 206 -16.44 -19.20 -1.68
C THR A 206 -15.21 -18.59 -2.34
N LYS A 207 -15.24 -17.32 -2.78
CA LYS A 207 -14.05 -16.64 -3.31
C LYS A 207 -13.24 -16.04 -2.16
N ARG A 208 -12.35 -16.80 -1.51
CA ARG A 208 -11.43 -16.22 -0.51
C ARG A 208 -10.44 -15.31 -1.23
N SER A 209 -10.27 -14.09 -0.74
CA SER A 209 -9.25 -13.15 -1.22
C SER A 209 -8.22 -13.02 -0.13
N HIS A 210 -6.97 -13.19 -0.52
CA HIS A 210 -5.80 -13.05 0.32
C HIS A 210 -5.05 -11.81 -0.10
N GLY A 211 -4.70 -10.98 0.86
CA GLY A 211 -3.96 -9.74 0.62
C GLY A 211 -2.74 -9.71 1.52
N VAL A 212 -1.57 -9.55 0.90
CA VAL A 212 -0.32 -9.30 1.62
C VAL A 212 0.35 -8.10 1.00
N GLY A 213 0.93 -7.25 1.83
CA GLY A 213 1.62 -6.09 1.32
C GLY A 213 2.55 -5.46 2.31
N VAL A 214 3.15 -4.36 1.88
CA VAL A 214 4.17 -3.64 2.64
C VAL A 214 4.08 -2.15 2.37
N ASN A 215 4.26 -1.37 3.43
CA ASN A 215 4.45 0.06 3.38
C ASN A 215 5.92 0.41 3.65
N PHE A 216 6.48 1.31 2.84
CA PHE A 216 7.81 1.86 3.04
C PHE A 216 7.73 3.22 3.73
N ALA A 217 8.49 3.37 4.81
CA ALA A 217 8.75 4.64 5.48
C ALA A 217 9.74 5.49 4.67
N VAL A 218 9.30 5.98 3.50
CA VAL A 218 10.14 6.71 2.54
C VAL A 218 10.87 7.89 3.17
N GLN A 219 10.25 8.59 4.13
CA GLN A 219 10.91 9.68 4.84
C GLN A 219 12.19 9.23 5.57
N LYS A 220 12.19 8.03 6.15
CA LYS A 220 13.38 7.46 6.81
C LYS A 220 14.42 7.01 5.80
N VAL A 221 14.00 6.46 4.66
CA VAL A 221 14.89 6.14 3.55
C VAL A 221 15.59 7.40 3.04
N VAL A 222 14.84 8.47 2.76
CA VAL A 222 15.37 9.76 2.31
C VAL A 222 16.30 10.37 3.36
N ALA A 223 15.93 10.34 4.64
CA ALA A 223 16.78 10.84 5.71
C ALA A 223 18.11 10.05 5.82
N ALA A 224 18.03 8.72 5.71
CA ALA A 224 19.22 7.86 5.72
C ALA A 224 20.11 8.09 4.50
N MET A 225 19.51 8.31 3.32
CA MET A 225 20.22 8.66 2.09
C MET A 225 20.91 10.03 2.19
N LEU A 226 20.24 11.04 2.75
CA LEU A 226 20.82 12.37 2.96
C LEU A 226 22.00 12.33 3.92
N GLN A 227 21.87 11.56 5.01
CA GLN A 227 22.96 11.35 5.96
C GLN A 227 24.13 10.62 5.30
N TYR A 228 23.85 9.53 4.57
CA TYR A 228 24.88 8.81 3.82
C TYR A 228 25.58 9.71 2.81
N GLN A 229 24.85 10.52 2.06
CA GLN A 229 25.43 11.45 1.10
C GLN A 229 26.36 12.46 1.78
N THR A 230 25.96 12.98 2.94
CA THR A 230 26.76 13.92 3.74
C THR A 230 28.05 13.25 4.24
N ASP A 231 27.93 12.05 4.82
CA ASP A 231 29.06 11.29 5.34
C ASP A 231 30.01 10.84 4.22
N PHE A 232 29.46 10.38 3.09
CA PHE A 232 30.20 9.99 1.89
C PHE A 232 30.92 11.19 1.26
N PHE A 233 30.25 12.35 1.19
CA PHE A 233 30.88 13.57 0.71
C PHE A 233 32.06 13.98 1.59
N ASN A 234 31.87 13.98 2.91
CA ASN A 234 32.90 14.38 3.87
C ASN A 234 34.08 13.39 3.94
N SER A 235 33.84 12.09 3.76
CA SER A 235 34.86 11.05 3.94
C SER A 235 35.57 10.66 2.64
N VAL A 236 34.85 10.54 1.53
CA VAL A 236 35.38 9.99 0.27
C VAL A 236 35.61 11.11 -0.76
N LEU A 237 34.62 11.98 -0.99
CA LEU A 237 34.72 12.99 -2.04
C LEU A 237 35.59 14.20 -1.63
N ALA A 238 35.56 14.61 -0.35
CA ALA A 238 36.38 15.72 0.14
C ALA A 238 37.89 15.40 0.17
N ARG A 239 38.26 14.12 0.29
CA ARG A 239 39.65 13.66 0.31
C ARG A 239 40.26 13.50 -1.09
N ARG A 240 39.44 13.55 -2.15
CA ARG A 240 39.90 13.44 -3.53
C ARG A 240 40.63 14.71 -3.97
N PRO A 241 41.67 14.58 -4.81
CA PRO A 241 42.35 15.74 -5.39
C PRO A 241 41.37 16.55 -6.24
N GLU A 242 41.59 17.86 -6.37
CA GLU A 242 40.60 18.78 -6.96
C GLU A 242 40.14 18.37 -8.36
N HIS A 243 41.00 17.75 -9.16
CA HIS A 243 40.73 17.33 -10.54
C HIS A 243 39.88 16.05 -10.68
N GLU A 244 39.61 15.33 -9.58
CA GLU A 244 38.76 14.12 -9.57
C GLU A 244 37.48 14.29 -8.74
N ARG A 245 37.16 15.52 -8.34
CA ARG A 245 35.96 15.77 -7.52
C ARG A 245 34.69 15.51 -8.32
N LEU A 246 33.74 14.84 -7.67
CA LEU A 246 32.43 14.47 -8.18
C LEU A 246 31.35 14.89 -7.18
N PHE A 247 30.11 15.05 -7.64
CA PHE A 247 28.98 15.33 -6.74
C PHE A 247 28.48 14.05 -6.06
N GLY A 248 28.63 12.91 -6.74
CA GLY A 248 28.13 11.62 -6.28
C GLY A 248 26.81 11.27 -6.97
N GLN A 249 26.59 9.96 -7.16
CA GLN A 249 25.46 9.42 -7.93
C GLN A 249 24.09 9.95 -7.45
N TRP A 250 23.94 10.11 -6.13
CA TRP A 250 22.68 10.49 -5.49
C TRP A 250 22.56 11.99 -5.17
N ALA A 251 23.48 12.81 -5.70
CA ALA A 251 23.43 14.24 -5.46
C ALA A 251 22.24 14.90 -6.18
N PRO A 252 21.63 15.94 -5.57
CA PRO A 252 20.61 16.71 -6.26
C PRO A 252 21.26 17.44 -7.44
N LYS A 253 20.85 17.08 -8.66
CA LYS A 253 21.33 17.69 -9.92
C LYS A 253 20.17 18.40 -10.59
N ARG A 254 20.30 19.71 -10.85
CA ARG A 254 19.31 20.46 -11.65
C ARG A 254 19.43 20.12 -13.14
N CYS A 255 20.65 20.14 -13.65
CA CYS A 255 21.02 19.79 -15.02
C CYS A 255 22.49 19.39 -15.05
N ASP A 256 22.93 18.73 -16.12
CA ASP A 256 24.32 18.30 -16.29
C ASP A 256 25.20 19.45 -16.79
N VAL A 257 24.63 20.32 -17.63
CA VAL A 257 25.35 21.39 -18.33
C VAL A 257 24.65 22.74 -18.19
N TYR A 258 25.37 23.79 -17.80
CA TYR A 258 24.87 25.16 -17.76
C TYR A 258 25.48 26.02 -18.88
N VAL A 259 24.64 26.57 -19.75
CA VAL A 259 25.07 27.43 -20.86
C VAL A 259 25.01 28.90 -20.43
N ALA A 260 26.18 29.55 -20.40
CA ALA A 260 26.35 30.92 -19.95
C ALA A 260 27.17 31.75 -20.94
N SER A 261 27.21 33.07 -20.76
CA SER A 261 28.01 33.96 -21.59
C SER A 261 28.36 35.25 -20.86
N PHE A 262 29.58 35.75 -21.04
CA PHE A 262 30.03 37.04 -20.50
C PHE A 262 30.09 38.07 -21.64
N GLY A 263 28.92 38.57 -22.03
CA GLY A 263 28.76 39.55 -23.12
C GLY A 263 27.29 39.86 -23.36
N ARG A 264 26.98 41.09 -23.77
CA ARG A 264 25.61 41.50 -24.11
C ARG A 264 25.22 40.92 -25.48
N GLY A 265 23.94 40.57 -25.66
CA GLY A 265 23.40 40.13 -26.96
C GLY A 265 23.73 38.70 -27.39
N LEU A 266 24.26 37.84 -26.51
CA LEU A 266 24.59 36.44 -26.81
C LEU A 266 23.45 35.45 -26.51
N MET A 267 22.24 35.94 -26.24
CA MET A 267 21.09 35.09 -25.90
C MET A 267 20.77 34.08 -27.01
N GLY A 268 20.77 34.51 -28.27
CA GLY A 268 20.50 33.63 -29.41
C GLY A 268 21.52 32.48 -29.52
N GLU A 269 22.80 32.77 -29.24
CA GLU A 269 23.86 31.77 -29.26
C GLU A 269 23.71 30.76 -28.11
N ARG A 270 23.35 31.22 -26.90
CA ARG A 270 23.05 30.33 -25.76
C ARG A 270 21.90 29.38 -26.07
N PHE A 271 20.82 29.88 -26.67
CA PHE A 271 19.69 29.04 -27.10
C PHE A 271 20.08 28.04 -28.18
N ALA A 272 20.90 28.44 -29.15
CA ALA A 272 21.34 27.54 -30.21
C ALA A 272 22.18 26.38 -29.65
N ILE A 273 23.10 26.68 -28.71
CA ILE A 273 23.89 25.65 -28.00
C ILE A 273 22.98 24.76 -27.14
N ALA A 274 22.08 25.35 -26.34
CA ALA A 274 21.16 24.59 -25.51
C ALA A 274 20.27 23.64 -26.34
N ARG A 275 19.77 24.11 -27.49
CA ARG A 275 19.02 23.28 -28.45
C ARG A 275 19.85 22.10 -28.96
N GLU A 276 21.11 22.32 -29.33
CA GLU A 276 22.01 21.26 -29.78
C GLU A 276 22.19 20.20 -28.68
N LEU A 277 22.41 20.62 -27.43
CA LEU A 277 22.54 19.74 -26.27
C LEU A 277 21.25 18.95 -26.00
N TRP A 278 20.09 19.60 -26.02
CA TRP A 278 18.79 18.94 -25.83
C TRP A 278 18.47 17.92 -26.93
N THR A 279 18.83 18.24 -28.18
CA THR A 279 18.67 17.33 -29.33
C THR A 279 19.47 16.03 -29.12
N HIS A 280 20.63 16.13 -28.46
CA HIS A 280 21.49 14.99 -28.09
C HIS A 280 21.17 14.39 -26.72
N ARG A 281 20.00 14.69 -26.14
CA ARG A 281 19.53 14.18 -24.83
C ARG A 281 20.43 14.54 -23.65
N ILE A 282 21.20 15.62 -23.76
CA ILE A 282 22.00 16.16 -22.64
C ILE A 282 21.11 17.10 -21.83
N SER A 283 21.04 16.90 -20.51
CA SER A 283 20.30 17.79 -19.62
C SER A 283 21.03 19.12 -19.49
N ALA A 284 20.53 20.16 -20.16
CA ALA A 284 21.15 21.47 -20.18
C ALA A 284 20.17 22.56 -19.73
N ASP A 285 20.66 23.58 -19.04
CA ASP A 285 19.93 24.79 -18.68
C ASP A 285 20.75 26.03 -19.07
N LEU A 286 20.12 27.20 -19.15
CA LEU A 286 20.74 28.40 -19.70
C LEU A 286 20.59 29.63 -18.80
N GLN A 287 21.54 30.55 -18.96
CA GLN A 287 21.53 31.83 -18.26
C GLN A 287 20.55 32.81 -18.92
N TYR A 288 19.44 33.11 -18.24
CA TYR A 288 18.46 34.10 -18.72
C TYR A 288 18.90 35.55 -18.51
N ASP A 289 19.57 35.84 -17.39
CA ASP A 289 19.91 37.21 -17.03
C ASP A 289 21.22 37.65 -17.71
N GLU A 290 21.15 38.67 -18.55
CA GLU A 290 22.31 39.25 -19.25
C GLU A 290 23.24 40.00 -18.30
N ASN A 291 22.73 40.49 -17.16
CA ASN A 291 23.51 41.22 -16.16
C ASN A 291 24.08 40.32 -15.06
N ALA A 292 23.63 39.07 -14.94
CA ALA A 292 24.14 38.11 -13.96
C ALA A 292 25.63 37.74 -14.17
N GLY A 293 26.18 38.03 -15.36
CA GLY A 293 27.61 37.91 -15.65
C GLY A 293 28.50 38.95 -14.95
N SER A 294 27.92 39.99 -14.33
CA SER A 294 28.67 41.04 -13.60
C SER A 294 29.39 40.55 -12.34
N GLY A 295 29.04 39.37 -11.83
CA GLY A 295 29.71 38.71 -10.71
C GLY A 295 30.96 37.89 -11.08
N GLY A 296 31.38 37.88 -12.35
CA GLY A 296 32.52 37.12 -12.84
C GLY A 296 32.28 35.60 -12.95
N ILE A 297 33.23 34.90 -13.58
CA ILE A 297 33.16 33.44 -13.78
C ILE A 297 33.11 32.66 -12.47
N ASP A 298 33.74 33.18 -11.41
CA ASP A 298 33.85 32.47 -10.14
C ASP A 298 32.51 32.38 -9.40
N ARG A 299 31.71 33.45 -9.43
CA ARG A 299 30.35 33.44 -8.86
C ARG A 299 29.46 32.46 -9.61
N LEU A 300 29.57 32.40 -10.94
CA LEU A 300 28.83 31.45 -11.76
C LEU A 300 29.21 29.99 -11.42
N VAL A 301 30.51 29.72 -11.30
CA VAL A 301 31.01 28.39 -10.89
C VAL A 301 30.48 28.03 -9.50
N GLN A 302 30.48 28.96 -8.55
CA GLN A 302 29.93 28.73 -7.20
C GLN A 302 28.43 28.43 -7.24
N GLN A 303 27.65 29.16 -8.04
CA GLN A 303 26.22 28.90 -8.21
C GLN A 303 25.97 27.53 -8.85
N CYS A 304 26.71 27.17 -9.89
CA CYS A 304 26.61 25.86 -10.53
C CYS A 304 26.94 24.73 -9.55
N ARG A 305 27.97 24.92 -8.71
CA ARG A 305 28.30 23.97 -7.63
C ARG A 305 27.18 23.78 -6.62
N GLN A 306 26.53 24.86 -6.19
CA GLN A 306 25.41 24.78 -5.25
C GLN A 306 24.19 24.09 -5.86
N GLN A 307 24.01 24.16 -7.18
CA GLN A 307 22.91 23.52 -7.91
C GLN A 307 23.25 22.11 -8.42
N GLY A 308 24.43 21.57 -8.10
CA GLY A 308 24.87 20.24 -8.51
C GLY A 308 25.13 20.11 -10.01
N ILE A 309 25.50 21.20 -10.69
CA ILE A 309 25.76 21.21 -12.14
C ILE A 309 27.24 20.90 -12.39
N SER A 310 27.52 19.92 -13.26
CA SER A 310 28.88 19.41 -13.53
C SER A 310 29.68 20.27 -14.49
N TRP A 311 29.05 20.74 -15.57
CA TRP A 311 29.74 21.43 -16.67
C TRP A 311 29.13 22.78 -16.97
N ILE A 312 29.97 23.73 -17.35
CA ILE A 312 29.58 25.07 -17.76
C ILE A 312 30.10 25.29 -19.17
N VAL A 313 29.22 25.63 -20.10
CA VAL A 313 29.58 25.99 -21.48
C VAL A 313 29.45 27.50 -21.63
N LEU A 314 30.56 28.16 -21.95
CA LEU A 314 30.62 29.59 -22.15
C LEU A 314 30.58 29.91 -23.65
N ALA A 315 29.47 30.50 -24.07
CA ALA A 315 29.33 31.05 -25.42
C ALA A 315 30.19 32.32 -25.55
N ARG A 316 30.95 32.41 -26.64
CA ARG A 316 31.77 33.58 -26.99
C ARG A 316 31.18 34.31 -28.18
N HIS A 317 31.44 35.61 -28.22
CA HIS A 317 31.11 36.42 -29.39
C HIS A 317 31.97 35.99 -30.59
N ARG A 318 31.35 35.76 -31.74
CA ARG A 318 32.06 35.71 -33.03
C ARG A 318 32.59 37.13 -33.31
N SER A 319 33.89 37.37 -33.16
CA SER A 319 34.46 38.65 -33.59
C SER A 319 34.38 38.76 -35.12
N SER A 320 34.21 39.97 -35.65
CA SER A 320 34.15 40.21 -37.10
C SER A 320 35.44 39.82 -37.83
N ASP A 321 36.56 39.70 -37.11
CA ASP A 321 37.88 39.32 -37.62
C ASP A 321 38.04 37.81 -37.85
N ASN A 322 37.18 36.96 -37.26
CA ASN A 322 37.30 35.50 -37.29
C ASN A 322 36.26 34.82 -38.20
N ARG A 323 35.94 35.41 -39.35
CA ARG A 323 34.97 34.86 -40.32
C ARG A 323 35.37 33.52 -40.95
N GLY A 324 36.62 33.08 -40.78
CA GLY A 324 37.13 31.79 -41.27
C GLY A 324 37.44 30.75 -40.18
N THR A 325 37.40 31.12 -38.89
CA THR A 325 37.82 30.25 -37.79
C THR A 325 36.61 29.50 -37.24
N ALA A 326 36.71 28.18 -37.09
CA ALA A 326 35.63 27.34 -36.57
C ALA A 326 35.14 27.87 -35.21
N ALA A 327 33.81 27.91 -35.02
CA ALA A 327 33.24 28.42 -33.78
C ALA A 327 33.67 27.53 -32.61
N THR A 328 34.47 28.08 -31.69
CA THR A 328 34.90 27.40 -30.46
C THR A 328 34.07 27.87 -29.28
N VAL A 329 33.79 26.95 -28.37
CA VAL A 329 33.13 27.20 -27.09
C VAL A 329 34.08 26.83 -25.96
N LYS A 330 34.00 27.56 -24.86
CA LYS A 330 34.84 27.27 -23.68
C LYS A 330 34.04 26.41 -22.71
N VAL A 331 34.52 25.20 -22.44
CA VAL A 331 33.90 24.25 -21.53
C VAL A 331 34.70 24.24 -20.23
N LYS A 332 34.03 24.57 -19.13
CA LYS A 332 34.63 24.62 -17.79
C LYS A 332 33.95 23.60 -16.88
N SER A 333 34.75 22.78 -16.20
CA SER A 333 34.23 21.90 -15.16
C SER A 333 33.93 22.72 -13.90
N ALA A 334 32.73 22.57 -13.35
CA ALA A 334 32.36 23.21 -12.10
C ALA A 334 33.24 22.70 -10.95
N LEU A 335 33.55 21.40 -10.91
CA LEU A 335 34.32 20.78 -9.82
C LEU A 335 35.82 20.69 -10.10
N LYS A 336 36.22 20.16 -11.27
CA LYS A 336 37.62 19.83 -11.58
C LYS A 336 38.51 21.04 -11.83
N LYS A 337 37.94 22.26 -11.89
CA LYS A 337 38.59 23.53 -12.30
C LYS A 337 39.35 23.43 -13.64
N VAL A 338 39.07 22.41 -14.45
CA VAL A 338 39.59 22.23 -15.80
C VAL A 338 38.79 23.12 -16.75
N GLU A 339 39.49 23.77 -17.66
CA GLU A 339 38.92 24.66 -18.67
C GLU A 339 39.54 24.33 -20.02
N LEU A 340 38.69 23.99 -20.99
CA LEU A 340 39.08 23.53 -22.32
C LEU A 340 38.31 24.29 -23.39
N GLU A 341 38.96 24.55 -24.52
CA GLU A 341 38.31 25.09 -25.70
C GLU A 341 37.99 23.97 -26.66
N VAL A 342 36.71 23.83 -27.01
CA VAL A 342 36.19 22.73 -27.83
C VAL A 342 35.52 23.32 -29.06
N LEU A 343 35.68 22.65 -30.21
CA LEU A 343 34.94 22.99 -31.41
C LEU A 343 33.45 22.76 -31.19
N ARG A 344 32.60 23.68 -31.66
CA ARG A 344 31.15 23.55 -31.50
C ARG A 344 30.59 22.23 -32.08
N SER A 345 31.18 21.75 -33.18
CA SER A 345 30.82 20.47 -33.80
C SER A 345 31.11 19.25 -32.90
N GLU A 346 32.12 19.33 -32.05
CA GLU A 346 32.56 18.23 -31.19
C GLU A 346 32.02 18.34 -29.76
N LEU A 347 31.37 19.47 -29.42
CA LEU A 347 30.87 19.77 -28.07
C LEU A 347 29.96 18.67 -27.52
N CYS A 348 29.00 18.19 -28.33
CA CYS A 348 28.04 17.19 -27.87
C CYS A 348 28.73 15.85 -27.60
N SER A 349 29.59 15.40 -28.51
CA SER A 349 30.36 14.15 -28.36
C SER A 349 31.28 14.21 -27.16
N TYR A 350 31.97 15.34 -26.96
CA TYR A 350 32.86 15.56 -25.83
C TYR A 350 32.10 15.50 -24.49
N LEU A 351 30.98 16.23 -24.37
CA LEU A 351 30.19 16.25 -23.14
C LEU A 351 29.56 14.89 -22.84
N GLN A 352 29.10 14.14 -23.85
CA GLN A 352 28.59 12.79 -23.66
C GLN A 352 29.66 11.84 -23.10
N ALA A 353 30.88 11.88 -23.66
CA ALA A 353 31.99 11.08 -23.17
C ALA A 353 32.36 11.41 -21.72
N GLU A 354 32.47 12.70 -21.39
CA GLU A 354 32.79 13.15 -20.04
C GLU A 354 31.67 12.84 -19.02
N LEU A 355 30.40 12.98 -19.39
CA LEU A 355 29.28 12.65 -18.52
C LEU A 355 29.16 11.14 -18.29
N ALA A 356 29.41 10.32 -19.32
CA ALA A 356 29.45 8.87 -19.20
C ALA A 356 30.57 8.41 -18.27
N GLU A 357 31.77 8.99 -18.41
CA GLU A 357 32.91 8.68 -17.54
C GLU A 357 32.64 9.11 -16.09
N GLN A 358 32.08 10.31 -15.88
CA GLN A 358 31.67 10.76 -14.54
C GLN A 358 30.65 9.79 -13.91
N SER A 359 29.63 9.39 -14.66
CA SER A 359 28.62 8.45 -14.19
C SER A 359 29.23 7.08 -13.85
N HIS A 360 30.18 6.60 -14.67
CA HIS A 360 30.89 5.36 -14.42
C HIS A 360 31.69 5.40 -13.12
N VAL A 361 32.47 6.46 -12.89
CA VAL A 361 33.28 6.62 -11.67
C VAL A 361 32.39 6.82 -10.44
N GLU A 362 31.31 7.62 -10.53
CA GLU A 362 30.34 7.79 -9.44
C GLU A 362 29.72 6.44 -9.04
N HIS A 363 29.40 5.59 -10.01
CA HIS A 363 28.85 4.25 -9.78
C HIS A 363 29.86 3.31 -9.11
N LEU A 364 31.12 3.29 -9.56
CA LEU A 364 32.17 2.50 -8.93
C LEU A 364 32.37 2.90 -7.46
N LEU A 365 32.29 4.19 -7.16
CA LEU A 365 32.47 4.71 -5.81
C LEU A 365 31.28 4.47 -4.89
N ALA A 366 30.07 4.39 -5.45
CA ALA A 366 28.85 4.03 -4.72
C ALA A 366 28.77 2.52 -4.37
N GLY A 367 29.78 1.72 -4.75
CA GLY A 367 29.87 0.29 -4.42
C GLY A 367 29.05 -0.61 -5.33
N GLY A 368 28.75 -0.18 -6.55
CA GLY A 368 27.81 -0.84 -7.45
C GLY A 368 28.17 -2.29 -7.82
N LYS A 369 27.39 -3.23 -7.28
CA LYS A 369 27.01 -4.46 -7.99
C LYS A 369 25.56 -4.29 -8.44
N LEU A 370 25.33 -3.83 -9.65
CA LEU A 370 24.00 -3.91 -10.26
C LEU A 370 24.08 -4.38 -11.70
N ARG A 371 23.27 -5.41 -11.97
CA ARG A 371 23.01 -5.99 -13.28
C ARG A 371 22.38 -4.93 -14.16
N ARG A 372 23.00 -4.66 -15.29
CA ARG A 372 22.43 -3.87 -16.37
C ARG A 372 21.13 -4.55 -16.84
N SER A 373 19.97 -4.04 -16.41
CA SER A 373 18.73 -4.32 -17.11
C SER A 373 18.73 -3.44 -18.35
N GLU A 374 18.91 -4.06 -19.52
CA GLU A 374 18.78 -3.41 -20.82
C GLU A 374 17.32 -3.00 -21.03
N ALA A 375 16.98 -1.78 -20.64
CA ALA A 375 15.77 -1.11 -21.12
C ALA A 375 16.13 -0.28 -22.36
N SER A 376 16.21 -0.95 -23.50
CA SER A 376 16.24 -0.34 -24.84
C SER A 376 14.99 -0.74 -25.61
N GLY A 377 13.96 0.08 -25.51
CA GLY A 377 12.79 0.05 -26.39
C GLY A 377 12.29 1.49 -26.61
N PRO A 378 12.14 1.97 -27.86
CA PRO A 378 11.85 3.37 -28.12
C PRO A 378 10.37 3.69 -27.86
N HIS A 379 10.13 4.64 -26.96
CA HIS A 379 8.85 5.33 -26.87
C HIS A 379 8.64 6.19 -28.11
N THR A 380 7.72 5.78 -28.98
CA THR A 380 7.12 6.65 -29.99
C THR A 380 5.82 7.22 -29.43
N SER A 381 5.86 8.50 -29.07
CA SER A 381 4.69 9.35 -28.94
C SER A 381 4.18 9.72 -30.34
N ALA A 382 2.96 9.31 -30.66
CA ALA A 382 2.21 9.84 -31.80
C ALA A 382 0.83 10.29 -31.31
N SER A 383 0.56 11.58 -31.51
CA SER A 383 -0.69 12.26 -31.21
C SER A 383 -1.61 12.30 -32.42
N ALA A 384 -2.92 12.14 -32.12
CA ALA A 384 -4.11 12.58 -32.86
C ALA A 384 -4.52 11.83 -34.15
N ILE A 385 -5.75 11.28 -34.19
CA ILE A 385 -6.96 11.93 -34.72
C ILE A 385 -8.17 11.02 -34.51
N ASP A 386 -9.27 11.68 -34.16
CA ASP A 386 -10.64 11.25 -33.92
C ASP A 386 -11.33 10.72 -35.19
N SER A 387 -12.11 9.62 -35.10
CA SER A 387 -13.46 9.50 -35.69
C SER A 387 -14.05 8.06 -35.64
N ALA A 388 -15.15 7.98 -34.87
CA ALA A 388 -16.41 7.31 -35.18
C ALA A 388 -16.60 5.77 -35.04
N ALA A 389 -17.65 5.47 -34.25
CA ALA A 389 -18.52 4.28 -34.21
C ALA A 389 -17.91 2.98 -33.63
N SER A 390 -18.54 2.23 -32.73
CA SER A 390 -19.88 2.26 -32.11
C SER A 390 -19.83 1.36 -30.87
N SER A 391 -20.68 1.69 -29.91
CA SER A 391 -21.07 0.91 -28.72
C SER A 391 -21.16 -0.61 -28.93
N ASP A 392 -20.58 -1.37 -28.01
CA ASP A 392 -21.28 -2.49 -27.38
C ASP A 392 -20.72 -2.75 -25.97
N ALA A 393 -21.50 -2.34 -24.98
CA ALA A 393 -21.29 -2.68 -23.59
C ALA A 393 -21.85 -4.09 -23.35
N GLU A 394 -20.96 -5.08 -23.28
CA GLU A 394 -21.33 -6.40 -22.77
C GLU A 394 -21.70 -6.28 -21.29
N HIS A 395 -23.01 -6.21 -21.03
CA HIS A 395 -23.60 -6.49 -19.73
C HIS A 395 -23.29 -7.95 -19.36
N GLU A 396 -22.32 -8.18 -18.48
CA GLU A 396 -22.13 -9.49 -17.84
C GLU A 396 -23.40 -9.88 -17.07
N ARG A 397 -24.18 -10.81 -17.65
CA ARG A 397 -25.36 -11.39 -17.04
C ARG A 397 -24.97 -12.16 -15.76
N LEU A 398 -25.42 -11.67 -14.61
CA LEU A 398 -25.44 -12.40 -13.35
C LEU A 398 -26.25 -13.71 -13.52
N VAL A 399 -25.55 -14.85 -13.46
CA VAL A 399 -26.16 -16.18 -13.48
C VAL A 399 -26.52 -16.58 -12.05
N VAL A 400 -27.81 -16.80 -11.79
CA VAL A 400 -28.29 -17.35 -10.51
C VAL A 400 -27.85 -18.82 -10.39
N PRO A 401 -27.18 -19.24 -9.30
CA PRO A 401 -26.82 -20.64 -9.12
C PRO A 401 -28.07 -21.50 -8.96
N SER A 402 -28.12 -22.62 -9.69
CA SER A 402 -29.25 -23.53 -9.84
C SER A 402 -29.55 -24.43 -8.63
N GLN A 403 -28.93 -24.17 -7.47
CA GLN A 403 -29.12 -24.96 -6.24
C GLN A 403 -29.33 -24.05 -5.04
N LEU A 404 -30.59 -23.89 -4.63
CA LEU A 404 -30.99 -23.24 -3.38
C LEU A 404 -31.18 -24.32 -2.29
N ASN A 405 -30.61 -24.11 -1.11
CA ASN A 405 -30.82 -25.01 0.04
C ASN A 405 -32.21 -24.75 0.65
N VAL A 406 -33.21 -25.52 0.23
CA VAL A 406 -34.59 -25.46 0.77
C VAL A 406 -34.83 -26.66 1.69
N SER A 407 -35.00 -26.40 2.98
CA SER A 407 -35.40 -27.40 3.98
C SER A 407 -36.92 -27.37 4.17
N VAL A 408 -37.60 -28.50 3.89
CA VAL A 408 -39.04 -28.63 4.15
C VAL A 408 -39.26 -29.26 5.53
N VAL A 409 -39.89 -28.51 6.43
CA VAL A 409 -40.30 -29.00 7.75
C VAL A 409 -41.76 -29.43 7.65
N GLN A 410 -42.03 -30.74 7.59
CA GLN A 410 -43.39 -31.28 7.66
C GLN A 410 -43.78 -31.51 9.12
N VAL A 411 -44.95 -31.00 9.52
CA VAL A 411 -45.60 -31.38 10.77
C VAL A 411 -46.22 -32.76 10.57
N THR A 412 -45.70 -33.77 11.26
CA THR A 412 -46.26 -35.12 11.28
C THR A 412 -47.67 -35.07 11.87
N ARG A 413 -48.67 -35.28 11.03
CA ARG A 413 -49.97 -35.82 11.45
C ARG A 413 -50.07 -37.26 10.96
N ASP A 414 -50.62 -38.09 11.82
CA ASP A 414 -50.54 -39.54 11.78
C ASP A 414 -50.86 -40.17 10.42
N ALA A 415 -50.11 -41.24 10.15
CA ALA A 415 -50.15 -42.02 8.93
C ALA A 415 -51.53 -42.64 8.69
N ALA A 416 -52.31 -42.09 7.76
CA ALA A 416 -53.28 -42.86 6.98
C ALA A 416 -53.74 -42.06 5.74
N ILE A 417 -53.69 -42.72 4.57
CA ILE A 417 -54.46 -42.42 3.35
C ILE A 417 -53.88 -41.33 2.41
N CYS A 418 -53.15 -41.72 1.35
CA CYS A 418 -53.59 -41.56 -0.05
C CYS A 418 -52.51 -41.93 -1.11
N ARG A 419 -53.02 -42.44 -2.23
CA ARG A 419 -52.38 -43.14 -3.38
C ARG A 419 -51.45 -42.28 -4.24
N PRO A 420 -50.57 -42.88 -5.07
CA PRO A 420 -49.75 -42.15 -6.03
C PRO A 420 -50.60 -41.74 -7.25
N SER A 421 -50.71 -40.45 -7.51
CA SER A 421 -51.33 -39.93 -8.75
C SER A 421 -50.65 -38.65 -9.20
N SER A 422 -50.12 -38.72 -10.43
CA SER A 422 -49.75 -37.67 -11.40
C SER A 422 -49.35 -36.26 -10.91
N MET A 423 -48.14 -35.84 -11.30
CA MET A 423 -47.71 -34.45 -11.52
C MET A 423 -48.25 -33.41 -10.53
N ARG A 424 -47.72 -33.39 -9.31
CA ARG A 424 -47.67 -32.18 -8.49
C ARG A 424 -46.22 -31.94 -8.10
N LEU A 425 -45.70 -30.76 -8.45
CA LEU A 425 -44.40 -30.27 -7.97
C LEU A 425 -44.35 -30.41 -6.45
N THR A 426 -43.27 -30.96 -5.91
CA THR A 426 -43.11 -31.11 -4.46
C THR A 426 -43.09 -29.71 -3.81
N PRO A 427 -43.60 -29.52 -2.59
CA PRO A 427 -43.57 -28.21 -1.92
C PRO A 427 -42.16 -27.61 -1.85
N ALA A 428 -41.12 -28.46 -1.75
CA ALA A 428 -39.72 -28.06 -1.85
C ALA A 428 -39.37 -27.39 -3.19
N THR A 429 -39.81 -27.98 -4.31
CA THR A 429 -39.57 -27.43 -5.66
C THR A 429 -40.34 -26.14 -5.90
N VAL A 430 -41.55 -26.00 -5.35
CA VAL A 430 -42.32 -24.75 -5.44
C VAL A 430 -41.63 -23.63 -4.66
N ALA A 431 -41.19 -23.91 -3.42
CA ALA A 431 -40.45 -22.94 -2.61
C ALA A 431 -39.09 -22.56 -3.22
N ALA A 432 -38.36 -23.52 -3.80
CA ALA A 432 -37.12 -23.25 -4.51
C ALA A 432 -37.33 -22.37 -5.75
N ASN A 433 -38.39 -22.63 -6.52
CA ASN A 433 -38.75 -21.82 -7.69
C ASN A 433 -39.21 -20.40 -7.29
N ASP A 434 -39.94 -20.25 -6.19
CA ASP A 434 -40.35 -18.93 -5.69
C ASP A 434 -39.14 -18.11 -5.20
N VAL A 435 -38.21 -18.72 -4.46
CA VAL A 435 -36.98 -18.04 -4.03
C VAL A 435 -36.09 -17.70 -5.23
N ALA A 436 -35.99 -18.59 -6.22
CA ALA A 436 -35.27 -18.31 -7.46
C ALA A 436 -35.91 -17.17 -8.27
N ARG A 437 -37.24 -17.05 -8.28
CA ARG A 437 -37.95 -15.93 -8.92
C ARG A 437 -37.60 -14.61 -8.24
N VAL A 438 -37.75 -14.54 -6.91
CA VAL A 438 -37.43 -13.32 -6.14
C VAL A 438 -35.96 -12.93 -6.27
N ALA A 439 -35.04 -13.90 -6.24
CA ALA A 439 -33.62 -13.64 -6.43
C ALA A 439 -33.30 -13.09 -7.83
N ASN A 440 -33.95 -13.63 -8.87
CA ASN A 440 -33.82 -13.10 -10.24
C ASN A 440 -34.37 -11.67 -10.37
N ASP A 441 -35.50 -11.37 -9.73
CA ASP A 441 -36.11 -10.03 -9.75
C ASP A 441 -35.22 -8.99 -9.04
N ILE A 442 -34.55 -9.38 -7.95
CA ILE A 442 -33.56 -8.54 -7.25
C ILE A 442 -32.33 -8.30 -8.13
N VAL A 443 -31.81 -9.35 -8.79
CA VAL A 443 -30.63 -9.27 -9.67
C VAL A 443 -30.87 -8.37 -10.89
N ARG A 444 -32.11 -8.33 -11.39
CA ARG A 444 -32.51 -7.44 -12.50
C ARG A 444 -32.70 -5.98 -12.09
N GLY A 445 -32.66 -5.67 -10.79
CA GLY A 445 -32.95 -4.33 -10.28
C GLY A 445 -34.44 -3.96 -10.29
N ASP A 446 -35.32 -4.97 -10.44
CA ASP A 446 -36.77 -4.76 -10.55
C ASP A 446 -37.44 -4.55 -9.19
N VAL A 447 -36.75 -4.89 -8.09
CA VAL A 447 -37.24 -4.66 -6.72
C VAL A 447 -36.87 -3.24 -6.25
N PRO A 448 -37.84 -2.37 -5.96
CA PRO A 448 -37.56 -1.05 -5.38
C PRO A 448 -36.88 -1.18 -4.02
N THR A 449 -35.89 -0.32 -3.77
CA THR A 449 -35.12 -0.28 -2.52
C THR A 449 -35.33 1.05 -1.82
N LEU A 450 -35.80 1.02 -0.58
CA LEU A 450 -35.93 2.19 0.29
C LEU A 450 -34.87 2.16 1.40
N VAL A 451 -34.15 3.27 1.52
CA VAL A 451 -33.15 3.50 2.57
C VAL A 451 -33.77 4.37 3.65
N LEU A 452 -33.80 3.88 4.89
CA LEU A 452 -34.58 4.43 6.00
C LEU A 452 -33.70 4.70 7.24
N ASP A 453 -34.02 5.75 8.00
CA ASP A 453 -33.42 6.04 9.31
C ASP A 453 -34.28 5.44 10.44
N LEU A 454 -34.30 4.11 10.54
CA LEU A 454 -35.09 3.39 11.55
C LEU A 454 -34.23 2.41 12.34
N ASN A 455 -34.49 2.28 13.64
CA ASN A 455 -33.82 1.26 14.46
C ASN A 455 -34.27 -0.15 14.03
N GLU A 456 -33.41 -1.15 14.23
CA GLU A 456 -33.66 -2.56 13.89
C GLU A 456 -35.00 -3.07 14.46
N SER A 457 -35.33 -2.71 15.71
CA SER A 457 -36.57 -3.13 16.36
C SER A 457 -37.83 -2.57 15.70
N VAL A 458 -37.77 -1.34 15.17
CA VAL A 458 -38.88 -0.70 14.45
C VAL A 458 -39.00 -1.28 13.05
N LEU A 459 -37.86 -1.51 12.37
CA LEU A 459 -37.83 -2.07 11.03
C LEU A 459 -38.32 -3.54 10.98
N LYS A 460 -37.99 -4.36 11.99
CA LYS A 460 -38.56 -5.71 12.15
C LYS A 460 -40.07 -5.70 12.31
N ARG A 461 -40.61 -4.77 13.10
CA ARG A 461 -42.07 -4.61 13.27
C ARG A 461 -42.73 -4.14 11.99
N LEU A 462 -42.12 -3.18 11.28
CA LEU A 462 -42.60 -2.72 9.97
C LEU A 462 -42.66 -3.89 8.97
N GLY A 463 -41.66 -4.76 8.98
CA GLY A 463 -41.61 -5.98 8.18
C GLY A 463 -42.74 -6.98 8.42
N GLN A 464 -43.36 -6.94 9.61
CA GLN A 464 -44.44 -7.84 10.03
C GLN A 464 -45.84 -7.19 9.92
N CYS A 465 -45.92 -5.89 9.63
CA CYS A 465 -47.18 -5.16 9.53
C CYS A 465 -47.68 -5.13 8.09
N ASN A 466 -48.99 -5.28 7.88
CA ASN A 466 -49.58 -5.01 6.58
C ASN A 466 -49.77 -3.49 6.41
N VAL A 467 -48.93 -2.86 5.57
CA VAL A 467 -48.90 -1.41 5.37
C VAL A 467 -50.16 -0.90 4.65
N ARG A 468 -50.91 -1.79 3.96
CA ARG A 468 -52.21 -1.46 3.33
C ARG A 468 -53.31 -1.29 4.38
N ASP A 469 -53.29 -2.10 5.44
CA ASP A 469 -54.24 -1.99 6.54
C ASP A 469 -53.90 -0.81 7.45
N ALA A 470 -54.81 0.17 7.53
CA ALA A 470 -54.62 1.39 8.30
C ALA A 470 -54.62 1.14 9.82
N ASP A 471 -55.31 0.10 10.31
CA ASP A 471 -55.44 -0.16 11.73
C ASP A 471 -54.23 -0.94 12.28
N SER A 472 -53.66 -1.87 11.52
CA SER A 472 -52.41 -2.55 11.89
C SER A 472 -51.22 -1.59 11.93
N PHE A 473 -51.13 -0.67 10.95
CA PHE A 473 -50.09 0.34 10.91
C PHE A 473 -50.22 1.36 12.04
N ARG A 474 -51.45 1.79 12.39
CA ARG A 474 -51.69 2.72 13.51
C ARG A 474 -51.19 2.13 14.84
N LYS A 475 -51.48 0.85 15.12
CA LYS A 475 -50.99 0.14 16.32
C LYS A 475 -49.45 0.10 16.38
N MET A 476 -48.78 -0.07 15.24
CA MET A 476 -47.31 -0.06 15.17
C MET A 476 -46.72 1.33 15.43
N VAL A 477 -47.33 2.39 14.89
CA VAL A 477 -46.92 3.78 15.10
C VAL A 477 -47.11 4.20 16.56
N GLU A 478 -48.19 3.75 17.20
CA GLU A 478 -48.46 4.01 18.62
C GLU A 478 -47.41 3.35 19.53
N ALA A 479 -47.00 2.10 19.19
CA ALA A 479 -45.95 1.36 19.88
C ALA A 479 -44.52 1.88 19.63
N SER A 480 -44.34 2.83 18.71
CA SER A 480 -43.03 3.40 18.35
C SER A 480 -42.78 4.77 19.00
N PRO A 481 -41.52 5.20 19.16
CA PRO A 481 -41.17 6.46 19.83
C PRO A 481 -41.86 7.68 19.20
N PRO A 482 -42.35 8.66 20.00
CA PRO A 482 -43.13 9.79 19.50
C PRO A 482 -42.37 10.66 18.49
N ALA A 483 -41.04 10.76 18.62
CA ALA A 483 -40.19 11.50 17.71
C ALA A 483 -40.17 10.95 16.27
N GLN A 484 -40.47 9.66 16.09
CA GLN A 484 -40.38 8.97 14.80
C GLN A 484 -41.75 8.77 14.12
N ARG A 485 -42.86 9.13 14.78
CA ARG A 485 -44.22 8.87 14.26
C ARG A 485 -44.52 9.58 12.95
N LYS A 486 -44.08 10.83 12.80
CA LYS A 486 -44.23 11.60 11.56
C LYS A 486 -43.44 10.95 10.42
N TYR A 487 -42.19 10.60 10.68
CA TYR A 487 -41.33 9.91 9.71
C TYR A 487 -41.91 8.55 9.28
N LEU A 488 -42.49 7.78 10.20
CA LEU A 488 -43.15 6.51 9.83
C LEU A 488 -44.33 6.71 8.87
N GLN A 489 -45.10 7.80 9.00
CA GLN A 489 -46.17 8.12 8.05
C GLN A 489 -45.62 8.46 6.65
N ASP A 490 -44.49 9.19 6.60
CA ASP A 490 -43.79 9.49 5.34
C ASP A 490 -43.25 8.20 4.71
N VAL A 491 -42.68 7.29 5.51
CA VAL A 491 -42.22 5.97 5.05
C VAL A 491 -43.38 5.14 4.49
N ARG A 492 -44.54 5.12 5.15
CA ARG A 492 -45.73 4.42 4.63
C ARG A 492 -46.16 4.96 3.27
N THR A 493 -46.15 6.28 3.12
CA THR A 493 -46.50 6.94 1.85
C THR A 493 -45.51 6.56 0.75
N ALA A 494 -44.21 6.57 1.05
CA ALA A 494 -43.16 6.16 0.12
C ALA A 494 -43.24 4.67 -0.25
N MET A 495 -43.60 3.79 0.70
CA MET A 495 -43.83 2.36 0.43
C MET A 495 -45.01 2.14 -0.52
N LEU A 496 -46.13 2.84 -0.29
CA LEU A 496 -47.32 2.74 -1.15
C LEU A 496 -47.05 3.31 -2.55
N GLN A 497 -46.36 4.45 -2.64
CA GLN A 497 -45.96 5.03 -3.92
C GLN A 497 -45.03 4.11 -4.70
N ALA A 498 -44.03 3.51 -4.05
CA ALA A 498 -43.12 2.56 -4.70
C ALA A 498 -43.84 1.29 -5.19
N HIS A 499 -44.94 0.89 -4.53
CA HIS A 499 -45.80 -0.19 -5.00
C HIS A 499 -46.63 0.23 -6.21
N ASP A 500 -47.28 1.39 -6.16
CA ASP A 500 -48.14 1.89 -7.24
C ASP A 500 -47.35 2.19 -8.52
N ASP A 501 -46.13 2.73 -8.41
CA ASP A 501 -45.28 3.09 -9.55
C ASP A 501 -44.72 1.87 -10.31
N LYS A 502 -44.50 0.74 -9.61
CA LYS A 502 -43.85 -0.46 -10.20
C LYS A 502 -44.73 -1.69 -10.25
N GLY A 503 -45.88 -1.71 -9.57
CA GLY A 503 -46.83 -2.82 -9.53
C GLY A 503 -46.23 -4.13 -9.02
N ARG A 504 -45.24 -4.07 -8.12
CA ARG A 504 -44.51 -5.24 -7.60
C ARG A 504 -44.86 -5.54 -6.15
N ASP A 505 -44.95 -6.82 -5.85
CA ASP A 505 -45.32 -7.33 -4.52
C ASP A 505 -44.16 -7.31 -3.51
N PHE A 506 -42.93 -7.00 -3.93
CA PHE A 506 -41.73 -7.03 -3.09
C PHE A 506 -41.04 -5.68 -3.03
N LEU A 507 -40.57 -5.31 -1.83
CA LEU A 507 -39.88 -4.05 -1.56
C LEU A 507 -38.71 -4.31 -0.61
N TRP A 508 -37.51 -3.81 -0.94
CA TRP A 508 -36.33 -3.96 -0.10
C TRP A 508 -36.18 -2.77 0.84
N LEU A 509 -36.21 -3.01 2.15
CA LEU A 509 -36.03 -1.98 3.16
C LEU A 509 -34.64 -2.10 3.81
N TYR A 510 -33.87 -1.03 3.81
CA TYR A 510 -32.53 -0.98 4.41
C TYR A 510 -32.45 0.14 5.44
N SER A 511 -32.07 -0.20 6.68
CA SER A 511 -31.70 0.78 7.71
C SER A 511 -30.20 1.05 7.66
N PHE A 512 -29.82 2.32 7.47
CA PHE A 512 -28.41 2.73 7.53
C PHE A 512 -27.91 2.99 8.95
N ARG A 513 -28.80 3.00 9.96
CA ARG A 513 -28.45 3.27 11.35
C ARG A 513 -27.88 2.04 12.06
N ASP A 514 -28.52 0.90 11.84
CA ASP A 514 -28.15 -0.39 12.45
C ASP A 514 -27.68 -1.42 11.38
N GLU A 515 -27.48 -0.98 10.14
CA GLU A 515 -27.09 -1.82 8.98
C GLU A 515 -27.99 -3.05 8.77
N TYR A 516 -29.28 -2.94 9.13
CA TYR A 516 -30.25 -4.02 9.08
C TYR A 516 -31.14 -3.95 7.83
N CYS A 517 -31.46 -5.08 7.20
CA CYS A 517 -32.31 -5.14 6.01
C CYS A 517 -33.47 -6.14 6.15
N VAL A 518 -34.59 -5.82 5.51
CA VAL A 518 -35.78 -6.67 5.46
C VAL A 518 -36.38 -6.63 4.05
N LEU A 519 -36.67 -7.79 3.49
CA LEU A 519 -37.51 -7.90 2.30
C LEU A 519 -38.98 -7.84 2.73
N TYR A 520 -39.65 -6.75 2.39
CA TYR A 520 -41.08 -6.56 2.64
C TYR A 520 -41.89 -7.13 1.48
N ARG A 521 -42.95 -7.88 1.79
CA ARG A 521 -43.94 -8.34 0.82
C ARG A 521 -45.25 -7.62 1.07
N PHE A 522 -45.83 -7.05 0.01
CA PHE A 522 -47.21 -6.59 0.05
C PHE A 522 -48.13 -7.80 0.01
N ASP A 523 -48.90 -7.98 1.08
CA ASP A 523 -49.97 -8.99 1.20
C ASP A 523 -51.31 -8.46 0.67
#